data_AF-R6LU40-F1
#
_entry.id   AF-R6LU40-F1
#
_cell.length_a   1.000
_cell.length_b   1.000
_cell.length_c   1.000
_cell.angle_alpha   90.00
_cell.angle_beta   90.00
_cell.angle_gamma   90.00
#
_symmetry.space_group_name_H-M   'P 1'
#
loop_
_entity.id
_entity.type
_entity.pdbx_description
1 polymer ?
#
loop_
_entity_poly.entity_id
_entity_poly.type
_entity_poly.pdbx_seq_one_letter_code
_entity_poly.pdbx_strand_id
1 'polypeptide(L)'
;MLEKAGITMNDIDKIKIAGVFGKFIHASSAISFGLLPSYPDKIEFIGNAAGNGAARALFDADFVKNTEKLTEEIRHIELADENDFQNKFLNAMELKEWYYR
;
A
#
# COMPACT_ATOMS: atom_id res chain seq x y z
N MET A 1 9.70 -3.99 -1.70
CA MET A 1 8.69 -3.88 -2.77
C MET A 1 9.16 -2.99 -3.91
N LEU A 2 9.36 -1.67 -3.71
CA LEU A 2 9.81 -0.76 -4.79
C LEU A 2 11.10 -1.23 -5.48
N GLU A 3 12.12 -1.61 -4.69
CA GLU A 3 13.38 -2.18 -5.22
C GLU A 3 13.16 -3.47 -6.02
N LYS A 4 12.23 -4.33 -5.61
CA LYS A 4 11.90 -5.57 -6.34
C LYS A 4 11.21 -5.29 -7.66
N ALA A 5 10.41 -4.23 -7.73
CA ALA A 5 9.80 -3.75 -8.95
C ALA A 5 10.77 -2.92 -9.82
N GLY A 6 11.97 -2.58 -9.32
CA GLY A 6 12.94 -1.76 -10.05
C GLY A 6 12.49 -0.32 -10.26
N ILE A 7 11.60 0.18 -9.38
CA ILE A 7 11.03 1.53 -9.46
C ILE A 7 11.34 2.32 -8.19
N THR A 8 11.16 3.63 -8.29
CA THR A 8 11.35 4.61 -7.22
C THR A 8 10.02 5.23 -6.81
N MET A 9 10.02 5.99 -5.72
CA MET A 9 8.84 6.79 -5.34
C MET A 9 8.43 7.82 -6.38
N ASN A 10 9.33 8.24 -7.28
CA ASN A 10 9.00 9.17 -8.36
C ASN A 10 8.12 8.53 -9.43
N ASP A 11 8.24 7.21 -9.62
CA ASP A 11 7.45 6.44 -10.59
C ASP A 11 6.03 6.12 -10.08
N ILE A 12 5.73 6.43 -8.82
CA ILE A 12 4.42 6.19 -8.21
C ILE A 12 3.54 7.43 -8.38
N ASP A 13 2.39 7.28 -9.05
CA ASP A 13 1.41 8.37 -9.18
C ASP A 13 0.59 8.58 -7.90
N LYS A 14 0.07 7.48 -7.34
CA LYS A 14 -0.82 7.48 -6.17
C LYS A 14 -0.59 6.27 -5.27
N ILE A 15 -0.74 6.48 -3.97
CA ILE A 15 -0.69 5.49 -2.90
C ILE A 15 -2.09 5.41 -2.30
N LYS A 16 -2.82 4.35 -2.65
CA LYS A 16 -4.18 4.13 -2.15
C LYS A 16 -4.14 3.32 -0.86
N ILE A 17 -4.61 3.91 0.23
CA ILE A 17 -4.64 3.29 1.55
C ILE A 17 -6.06 2.79 1.84
N ALA A 18 -6.22 1.48 1.86
CA ALA A 18 -7.44 0.82 2.29
C ALA A 18 -7.37 0.45 3.77
N GLY A 19 -8.54 0.30 4.40
CA GLY A 19 -8.70 -0.07 5.79
C GLY A 19 -9.54 0.92 6.58
N VAL A 20 -10.19 0.45 7.64
CA VAL A 20 -11.08 1.25 8.50
C VAL A 20 -10.33 2.37 9.22
N PHE A 21 -9.01 2.25 9.34
CA PHE A 21 -8.14 3.24 9.95
C PHE A 21 -8.01 4.55 9.16
N GLY A 22 -8.34 4.57 7.86
CA GLY A 22 -8.19 5.78 7.03
C GLY A 22 -9.05 6.97 7.46
N LYS A 23 -10.15 6.72 8.21
CA LYS A 23 -10.97 7.81 8.80
C LYS A 23 -10.32 8.45 10.03
N PHE A 24 -9.43 7.73 10.71
CA PHE A 24 -8.89 8.13 12.02
C PHE A 24 -7.40 8.44 12.00
N ILE A 25 -6.70 8.13 10.90
CA ILE A 25 -5.28 8.43 10.73
C ILE A 25 -5.14 9.73 9.93
N HIS A 26 -4.57 10.77 10.54
CA HIS A 26 -4.10 11.93 9.82
C HIS A 26 -2.83 11.56 9.04
N ALA A 27 -2.84 11.78 7.71
CA ALA A 27 -1.68 11.49 6.85
C ALA A 27 -0.40 12.14 7.36
N SER A 28 -0.48 13.40 7.79
CA SER A 28 0.66 14.14 8.34
C SER A 28 1.29 13.42 9.54
N SER A 29 0.47 12.99 10.51
CA SER A 29 0.95 12.23 11.66
C SER A 29 1.61 10.93 11.22
N ALA A 30 0.95 10.16 10.35
CA ALA A 30 1.48 8.88 9.86
C ALA A 30 2.80 9.02 9.10
N ILE A 31 3.01 10.14 8.41
CA ILE A 31 4.32 10.46 7.81
C ILE A 31 5.33 10.78 8.92
N SER A 32 4.98 11.66 9.87
CA SER A 32 5.90 12.11 10.93
C SER A 32 6.47 10.97 11.77
N PHE A 33 5.69 9.93 12.07
CA PHE A 33 6.17 8.78 12.86
C PHE A 33 6.67 7.60 12.02
N GLY A 34 6.78 7.74 10.69
CA GLY A 34 7.35 6.71 9.84
C GLY A 34 6.43 5.52 9.60
N LEU A 35 5.13 5.76 9.37
CA LEU A 35 4.21 4.73 8.87
C LEU A 35 3.99 4.87 7.36
N LEU A 36 3.97 6.11 6.87
CA LEU A 36 3.76 6.43 5.46
C LEU A 36 4.96 7.19 4.90
N PRO A 37 5.24 7.06 3.60
CA PRO A 37 6.32 7.81 2.97
C PRO A 37 5.96 9.30 2.86
N SER A 38 6.97 10.17 2.83
CA SER A 38 6.87 11.63 2.82
C SER A 38 6.38 12.24 1.50
N TYR A 39 5.27 11.72 0.97
CA TYR A 39 4.64 12.15 -0.27
C TYR A 39 3.13 12.34 -0.03
N PRO A 40 2.73 13.34 0.78
CA PRO A 40 1.34 13.55 1.16
C PRO A 40 0.41 13.73 -0.04
N ASP A 41 0.88 14.40 -1.10
CA ASP A 41 0.10 14.64 -2.33
C ASP A 41 -0.18 13.37 -3.15
N LYS A 42 0.57 12.30 -2.88
CA LYS A 42 0.37 10.99 -3.50
C LYS A 42 -0.57 10.10 -2.69
N ILE A 43 -0.86 10.41 -1.42
CA ILE A 43 -1.62 9.56 -0.51
C ILE A 43 -3.13 9.81 -0.64
N GLU A 44 -3.89 8.74 -0.83
CA GLU A 44 -5.36 8.76 -0.89
C GLU A 44 -5.94 7.65 0.00
N PHE A 45 -6.79 8.01 0.96
CA PHE A 45 -7.52 7.03 1.76
C PHE A 45 -8.81 6.63 1.07
N ILE A 46 -8.94 5.34 0.74
CA ILE A 46 -10.10 4.80 0.00
C ILE A 46 -11.08 4.01 0.89
N GLY A 47 -10.83 3.98 2.20
CA GLY A 47 -11.70 3.33 3.18
C GLY A 47 -11.72 1.81 3.06
N ASN A 48 -12.89 1.19 3.30
CA ASN A 48 -13.03 -0.27 3.25
C ASN A 48 -13.16 -0.78 1.79
N ALA A 49 -12.02 -0.85 1.10
CA ALA A 49 -11.96 -1.34 -0.27
C ALA A 49 -12.50 -2.78 -0.42
N ALA A 50 -12.23 -3.66 0.56
CA ALA A 50 -12.74 -5.03 0.56
C ALA A 50 -14.27 -5.09 0.62
N GLY A 51 -14.88 -4.31 1.52
CA GLY A 51 -16.34 -4.21 1.63
C GLY A 51 -17.00 -3.60 0.39
N ASN A 52 -16.41 -2.53 -0.16
CA ASN A 52 -16.89 -1.92 -1.39
C ASN A 52 -16.79 -2.88 -2.59
N GLY A 53 -15.67 -3.61 -2.70
CA GLY A 53 -15.47 -4.63 -3.73
C GLY A 53 -16.47 -5.78 -3.60
N ALA A 54 -16.69 -6.29 -2.38
CA ALA A 54 -17.67 -7.34 -2.12
C ALA A 54 -19.10 -6.90 -2.48
N ALA A 55 -19.49 -5.68 -2.10
CA ALA A 55 -20.79 -5.12 -2.47
C ALA A 55 -20.94 -5.02 -3.99
N ARG A 56 -19.92 -4.52 -4.69
CA ARG A 56 -19.93 -4.40 -6.16
C ARG A 56 -20.04 -5.76 -6.85
N ALA A 57 -19.32 -6.77 -6.36
CA ALA A 57 -19.37 -8.12 -6.89
C ALA A 57 -20.77 -8.75 -6.84
N LEU A 58 -21.67 -8.29 -5.96
CA LEU A 58 -23.05 -8.81 -5.87
C LEU A 58 -23.91 -8.46 -7.10
N PHE A 59 -23.60 -7.37 -7.82
CA PHE A 59 -24.45 -6.88 -8.90
C PHE A 59 -23.70 -6.50 -10.19
N ASP A 60 -22.38 -6.62 -10.23
CA ASP A 60 -21.54 -6.31 -11.39
C ASP A 60 -20.72 -7.55 -11.80
N ALA A 61 -21.25 -8.33 -12.74
CA ALA A 61 -20.61 -9.56 -13.21
C ALA A 61 -19.31 -9.30 -13.97
N ASP A 62 -19.22 -8.17 -14.68
CA ASP A 62 -17.99 -7.77 -15.38
C ASP A 62 -16.90 -7.39 -14.39
N PHE A 63 -17.25 -6.76 -13.26
CA PHE A 63 -16.31 -6.50 -12.18
C PHE A 63 -15.69 -7.79 -11.62
N VAL A 64 -16.49 -8.84 -11.41
CA VAL A 64 -15.99 -10.15 -10.96
C VAL A 64 -15.01 -10.72 -11.97
N LYS A 65 -15.44 -10.82 -13.24
CA LYS A 65 -14.61 -11.37 -14.33
C LYS A 65 -13.29 -10.61 -14.51
N ASN A 66 -13.31 -9.29 -14.41
CA ASN A 66 -12.11 -8.46 -14.53
C ASN A 66 -11.19 -8.63 -13.31
N THR A 67 -11.75 -8.79 -12.11
CA THR A 67 -10.97 -9.01 -10.89
C THR A 67 -10.28 -10.39 -10.89
N GLU A 68 -10.98 -11.42 -11.38
CA GLU A 68 -10.40 -12.76 -11.55
C GLU A 68 -9.20 -12.72 -12.50
N LYS A 69 -9.34 -12.08 -13.67
CA LYS A 69 -8.23 -11.88 -14.61
C LYS A 69 -7.08 -11.10 -13.99
N LEU A 70 -7.37 -10.01 -13.29
CA LEU A 70 -6.34 -9.19 -12.63
C LEU A 70 -5.53 -10.00 -11.62
N THR A 71 -6.18 -10.96 -10.94
CA THR A 71 -5.51 -11.82 -9.95
C THR A 71 -4.41 -12.67 -10.58
N GLU A 72 -4.52 -13.03 -11.87
CA GLU A 72 -3.49 -13.76 -12.61
C GLU A 72 -2.21 -12.92 -12.82
N GLU A 73 -2.32 -11.60 -12.77
CA GLU A 73 -1.20 -10.66 -12.94
C GLU A 73 -0.55 -10.28 -11.59
N ILE A 74 -1.21 -10.57 -10.46
CA ILE A 74 -0.70 -10.25 -9.12
C ILE A 74 0.40 -11.25 -8.74
N ARG A 75 1.54 -10.71 -8.29
CA ARG A 75 2.66 -11.52 -7.79
C ARG A 75 2.78 -11.37 -6.28
N HIS A 76 2.71 -12.50 -5.58
CA HIS A 76 3.04 -12.55 -4.15
C HIS A 76 4.55 -12.53 -3.97
N ILE A 77 5.03 -11.70 -3.05
CA ILE A 77 6.45 -11.63 -2.65
C ILE A 77 6.49 -12.04 -1.17
N GLU A 78 7.14 -13.16 -0.90
CA GLU A 78 7.35 -13.67 0.46
C GLU A 78 8.45 -12.85 1.15
N LEU A 79 8.07 -12.07 2.16
CA LEU A 79 8.99 -11.18 2.85
C LEU A 79 10.00 -11.93 3.72
N ALA A 80 9.66 -13.14 4.17
CA ALA A 80 10.58 -13.97 4.95
C ALA A 80 11.81 -14.43 4.13
N ASP A 81 11.66 -14.56 2.82
CA ASP A 81 12.73 -14.95 1.90
C ASP A 81 13.57 -13.75 1.42
N GLU A 82 13.18 -12.53 1.80
CA GLU A 82 13.87 -11.31 1.41
C GLU A 82 14.99 -10.96 2.41
N ASN A 83 16.23 -11.24 2.00
CA ASN A 83 17.44 -11.04 2.82
C ASN A 83 17.57 -9.64 3.45
N ASP A 84 17.00 -8.60 2.83
CA ASP A 84 17.07 -7.23 3.31
C ASP A 84 15.87 -6.79 4.15
N PHE A 85 14.79 -7.58 4.17
CA PHE A 85 13.54 -7.19 4.81
C PHE A 85 13.71 -7.03 6.31
N GLN A 86 14.41 -7.96 6.97
CA GLN A 86 14.66 -7.89 8.40
C GLN A 86 15.40 -6.60 8.79
N ASN A 87 16.42 -6.22 8.02
CA ASN A 87 17.16 -4.99 8.26
C ASN A 87 16.28 -3.74 8.05
N LYS A 88 15.47 -3.73 6.97
CA LYS A 88 14.53 -2.64 6.69
C LYS A 88 13.47 -2.50 7.78
N PHE A 89 12.93 -3.62 8.26
CA PHE A 89 11.96 -3.66 9.34
C PHE A 89 12.53 -3.12 10.64
N LEU A 90 13.72 -3.59 11.06
CA LEU A 90 14.40 -3.08 12.25
C LEU A 90 14.68 -1.57 12.16
N ASN A 91 15.14 -1.09 11.00
CA ASN A 91 15.36 0.33 10.76
C ASN A 91 14.07 1.18 10.81
N ALA A 92 12.92 0.57 10.53
CA ALA A 92 11.60 1.19 10.58
C ALA A 92 10.90 1.07 11.95
N MET A 93 11.53 0.45 12.96
CA MET A 93 10.97 0.38 14.32
C MET A 93 11.11 1.69 15.12
N GLU A 94 11.94 2.61 14.66
CA GLU A 94 12.04 3.94 15.25
C GLU A 94 10.89 4.83 14.77
N LEU A 95 10.28 5.59 15.68
CA LEU A 95 9.24 6.57 15.35
C LEU A 95 9.87 7.84 14.76
N LYS A 96 10.22 7.78 13.47
CA LYS A 96 10.79 8.88 12.71
C LYS A 96 10.35 8.81 11.25
N GLU A 97 10.32 9.97 10.60
CA GLU A 97 10.08 10.06 9.18
C GLU A 97 11.10 9.23 8.38
N TRP A 98 10.65 8.51 7.35
CA TRP A 98 11.52 7.68 6.52
C TRP A 98 12.28 8.54 5.51
N TYR A 99 13.61 8.52 5.57
CA TYR A 99 14.45 9.06 4.52
C TYR A 99 14.78 7.96 3.51
N TYR A 100 13.91 7.77 2.51
CA TYR A 100 14.26 6.97 1.34
C TYR A 100 15.28 7.79 0.52
N ARG A 101 16.56 7.37 0.55
CA ARG A 101 17.56 7.86 -0.40
C ARG A 101 17.53 7.03 -1.66
#